data_AF-A0A6A4YQB8-F1
#
_entry.id   AF-A0A6A4YQB8-F1
#
_cell.length_a   1.000
_cell.length_b   1.000
_cell.length_c   1.000
_cell.angle_alpha   90.00
_cell.angle_beta   90.00
_cell.angle_gamma   90.00
#
_symmetry.space_group_name_H-M   'P 1'
#
loop_
_entity.id
_entity.type
_entity.pdbx_description
1 polymer ?
#
loop_
_entity_poly.entity_id
_entity_poly.type
_entity_poly.pdbx_seq_one_letter_code
_entity_poly.pdbx_strand_id
1 'polypeptide(L)'
;MRFSFNDIPTLVNKVAIVTGASAGIGLITARELAKKGCHVILACRSRTKTDPVVEAIKAVAPGATVEFMELDLMRLKSVQAFTDAFKARQLPLHILVNNAGIMAPPFALSADGIESQFATNHIAHMALTQRLLPILEASAPSRV
;
A
#
# COMPACT_ATOMS: atom_id res chain seq x y z
N MET A 1 19.31 16.87 -13.87
CA MET A 1 18.57 17.25 -12.64
C MET A 1 18.74 16.12 -11.63
N ARG A 2 19.09 16.41 -10.36
CA ARG A 2 19.25 15.39 -9.32
C ARG A 2 18.07 15.49 -8.35
N PHE A 3 17.23 14.46 -8.31
CA PHE A 3 16.10 14.39 -7.38
C PHE A 3 16.56 14.00 -5.96
N SER A 4 15.85 14.48 -4.95
CA SER A 4 16.01 14.19 -3.53
C SER A 4 14.66 14.14 -2.82
N PHE A 5 14.60 13.62 -1.58
CA PHE A 5 13.35 13.61 -0.80
C PHE A 5 12.83 15.02 -0.46
N ASN A 6 13.67 16.05 -0.54
CA ASN A 6 13.23 17.44 -0.35
C ASN A 6 12.37 17.93 -1.51
N ASP A 7 12.52 17.34 -2.70
CA ASP A 7 11.75 17.68 -3.90
C ASP A 7 10.34 17.07 -3.90
N ILE A 8 10.02 16.19 -2.95
CA ILE A 8 8.65 15.69 -2.76
C ILE A 8 7.77 16.86 -2.26
N PRO A 9 6.68 17.20 -2.95
CA PRO A 9 5.78 18.28 -2.52
C PRO A 9 5.05 17.92 -1.22
N THR A 10 4.35 18.88 -0.65
CA THR A 10 3.41 18.59 0.44
C THR A 10 2.32 17.63 -0.03
N LEU A 11 1.96 16.69 0.84
CA LEU A 11 0.93 15.68 0.63
C LEU A 11 -0.13 15.74 1.73
N VAL A 12 -0.24 16.88 2.42
CA VAL A 12 -1.32 17.15 3.38
C VAL A 12 -2.67 16.91 2.70
N ASN A 13 -3.60 16.27 3.42
CA ASN A 13 -4.91 15.85 2.94
C ASN A 13 -4.89 14.80 1.80
N LYS A 14 -3.73 14.22 1.51
CA LYS A 14 -3.61 13.08 0.58
C LYS A 14 -3.61 11.77 1.36
N VAL A 15 -4.19 10.75 0.74
CA VAL A 15 -4.30 9.40 1.27
C VAL A 15 -3.58 8.46 0.32
N ALA A 16 -2.69 7.64 0.86
CA ALA A 16 -1.91 6.68 0.11
C ALA A 16 -2.09 5.27 0.66
N ILE A 17 -2.14 4.28 -0.23
CA ILE A 17 -2.01 2.87 0.10
C ILE A 17 -0.66 2.41 -0.45
N VAL A 18 0.19 1.82 0.39
CA VAL A 18 1.47 1.25 -0.03
C VAL A 18 1.47 -0.24 0.29
N THR A 19 1.46 -1.07 -0.76
CA THR A 19 1.52 -2.53 -0.60
C THR A 19 2.93 -2.98 -0.26
N GLY A 20 3.08 -3.93 0.68
CA GLY A 20 4.39 -4.49 1.04
C GLY A 20 5.30 -3.49 1.76
N ALA A 21 4.72 -2.58 2.53
CA ALA A 21 5.41 -1.48 3.20
C ALA A 21 6.12 -1.87 4.52
N SER A 22 6.12 -3.14 4.90
CA SER A 22 6.80 -3.60 6.13
C SER A 22 8.33 -3.63 6.02
N ALA A 23 8.90 -3.49 4.82
CA ALA A 23 10.34 -3.49 4.57
C ALA A 23 10.70 -2.87 3.21
N GLY A 24 12.00 -2.73 2.95
CA GLY A 24 12.53 -2.41 1.61
C GLY A 24 12.02 -1.08 1.04
N ILE A 25 11.74 -1.07 -0.26
CA ILE A 25 11.30 0.14 -0.99
C ILE A 25 9.97 0.65 -0.42
N GLY A 26 8.98 -0.24 -0.24
CA GLY A 26 7.67 0.13 0.31
C GLY A 26 7.74 0.83 1.67
N LEU A 27 8.65 0.39 2.56
CA LEU A 27 8.90 1.06 3.84
C LEU A 27 9.38 2.50 3.64
N ILE A 28 10.39 2.71 2.81
CA ILE A 28 10.96 4.04 2.57
C ILE A 28 9.92 4.94 1.89
N THR A 29 9.17 4.41 0.93
CA THR A 29 8.05 5.11 0.29
C THR A 29 7.02 5.55 1.32
N ALA A 30 6.52 4.63 2.16
CA ALA A 30 5.54 4.96 3.20
C ALA A 30 6.05 6.03 4.17
N ARG A 31 7.32 5.91 4.59
CA ARG A 31 7.96 6.87 5.50
C ARG A 31 8.06 8.27 4.89
N GLU A 32 8.56 8.40 3.66
CA GLU A 32 8.73 9.73 3.05
C GLU A 32 7.38 10.35 2.65
N LEU A 33 6.37 9.55 2.29
CA LEU A 33 4.99 10.05 2.12
C LEU A 33 4.43 10.62 3.43
N ALA A 34 4.60 9.88 4.54
CA ALA A 34 4.14 10.30 5.86
C ALA A 34 4.83 11.59 6.34
N LYS A 35 6.15 11.70 6.14
CA LYS A 35 6.91 12.93 6.45
C LYS A 35 6.44 14.17 5.69
N LYS A 36 5.70 13.99 4.59
CA LYS A 36 5.11 15.07 3.78
C LYS A 36 3.64 15.31 4.12
N GLY A 37 3.13 14.73 5.22
CA GLY A 37 1.77 14.95 5.73
C GLY A 37 0.71 14.04 5.10
N CYS A 38 1.11 13.01 4.35
CA CYS A 38 0.17 12.05 3.78
C CYS A 38 -0.40 11.12 4.87
N HIS A 39 -1.68 10.79 4.77
CA HIS A 39 -2.26 9.64 5.48
C HIS A 39 -1.86 8.37 4.75
N VAL A 40 -1.05 7.52 5.38
CA VAL A 40 -0.48 6.32 4.74
C VAL A 40 -1.02 5.05 5.36
N ILE A 41 -1.63 4.21 4.53
CA ILE A 41 -2.05 2.84 4.87
C ILE A 41 -0.96 1.88 4.40
N LEU A 42 -0.32 1.21 5.36
CA LEU A 42 0.63 0.13 5.11
C LEU A 42 -0.16 -1.16 4.89
N ALA A 43 -0.33 -1.53 3.63
CA ALA A 43 -1.07 -2.73 3.22
C ALA A 43 -0.14 -3.94 3.20
N CYS A 44 -0.17 -4.73 4.27
CA CYS A 44 0.79 -5.80 4.53
C CYS A 44 0.11 -7.07 5.06
N ARG A 45 0.78 -8.21 4.93
CA ARG A 45 0.26 -9.52 5.38
C ARG A 45 0.22 -9.68 6.91
N SER A 46 1.24 -9.18 7.59
CA SER A 46 1.48 -9.49 9.01
C SER A 46 1.43 -8.21 9.83
N ARG A 47 0.43 -8.13 10.71
CA ARG A 47 0.32 -7.07 11.72
C ARG A 47 1.57 -7.01 12.60
N THR A 48 1.99 -8.15 13.14
CA THR A 48 3.14 -8.23 14.05
C THR A 48 4.44 -7.72 13.44
N LYS A 49 4.65 -7.91 12.12
CA LYS A 49 5.82 -7.35 11.41
C LYS A 49 5.65 -5.88 11.03
N THR A 50 4.42 -5.38 10.93
CA THR A 50 4.14 -4.04 10.39
C THR A 50 3.88 -3.01 11.49
N ASP A 51 3.34 -3.40 12.64
CA ASP A 51 3.10 -2.47 13.76
C ASP A 51 4.38 -1.76 14.23
N PRO A 52 5.54 -2.43 14.40
CA PRO A 52 6.79 -1.73 14.74
C PRO A 52 7.22 -0.71 13.67
N VAL A 53 6.91 -0.99 12.39
CA VAL A 53 7.19 -0.08 11.28
C VAL A 53 6.28 1.15 11.34
N VAL A 54 4.99 0.96 11.62
CA VAL A 54 4.03 2.06 11.80
C VAL A 54 4.52 3.00 12.89
N GLU A 55 4.92 2.46 14.05
CA GLU A 55 5.41 3.26 15.17
C GLU A 55 6.74 3.96 14.85
N ALA A 56 7.66 3.29 14.16
CA ALA A 56 8.91 3.90 13.71
C ALA A 56 8.67 5.06 12.73
N ILE A 57 7.70 4.95 11.82
CA ILE A 57 7.34 6.03 10.90
C ILE A 57 6.72 7.20 11.67
N LYS A 58 5.78 6.95 12.58
CA LYS A 58 5.15 8.00 13.41
C LYS A 58 6.18 8.78 14.22
N ALA A 59 7.20 8.11 14.74
CA ALA A 59 8.27 8.75 15.51
C ALA A 59 9.09 9.77 14.68
N VAL A 60 9.30 9.51 13.38
CA VAL A 60 10.05 10.40 12.48
C VAL A 60 9.17 11.34 11.65
N ALA A 61 7.85 11.17 11.72
CA ALA A 61 6.84 12.03 11.08
C ALA A 61 5.73 12.40 12.10
N PRO A 62 6.04 13.24 13.11
CA PRO A 62 5.06 13.62 14.12
C PRO A 62 3.80 14.24 13.49
N GLY A 63 2.63 13.79 13.91
CA GLY A 63 1.34 14.25 13.38
C GLY A 63 0.89 13.58 12.08
N ALA A 64 1.70 12.70 11.47
CA ALA A 64 1.28 11.92 10.32
C ALA A 64 0.29 10.81 10.74
N THR A 65 -0.76 10.61 9.94
CA THR A 65 -1.68 9.48 10.11
C THR A 65 -1.11 8.26 9.38
N VAL A 66 -0.61 7.29 10.14
CA VAL A 66 -0.02 6.07 9.58
C VAL A 66 -0.64 4.86 10.26
N GLU A 67 -1.14 3.92 9.47
CA GLU A 67 -1.85 2.76 9.98
C GLU A 67 -1.56 1.49 9.18
N PHE A 68 -1.67 0.35 9.85
CA PHE A 68 -1.64 -0.96 9.20
C PHE A 68 -3.04 -1.37 8.76
N MET A 69 -3.11 -2.00 7.58
CA MET A 69 -4.31 -2.73 7.17
C MET A 69 -3.93 -4.03 6.47
N GLU A 70 -4.58 -5.13 6.83
CA GLU A 70 -4.19 -6.46 6.38
C GLU A 70 -4.48 -6.67 4.89
N LEU A 71 -3.45 -6.98 4.12
CA LEU A 71 -3.56 -7.35 2.71
C LEU A 71 -2.63 -8.52 2.41
N ASP A 72 -3.23 -9.63 1.98
CA ASP A 72 -2.53 -10.82 1.50
C ASP A 72 -2.79 -11.04 0.01
N LEU A 73 -1.80 -10.69 -0.80
CA LEU A 73 -1.86 -10.79 -2.25
C LEU A 73 -1.81 -12.25 -2.77
N MET A 74 -1.58 -13.24 -1.90
CA MET A 74 -1.72 -14.66 -2.25
C MET A 74 -3.17 -15.17 -2.14
N ARG A 75 -4.13 -14.29 -1.84
CA ARG A 75 -5.55 -14.63 -1.68
C ARG A 75 -6.45 -13.50 -2.22
N LEU A 76 -7.15 -13.71 -3.32
CA LEU A 76 -8.06 -12.71 -3.90
C LEU A 76 -9.20 -12.32 -2.94
N LYS A 77 -9.64 -13.24 -2.08
CA LYS A 77 -10.59 -12.93 -1.00
C LYS A 77 -10.04 -11.89 -0.01
N SER A 78 -8.73 -11.88 0.25
CA SER A 78 -8.08 -10.86 1.08
C SER A 78 -8.07 -9.51 0.38
N VAL A 79 -7.79 -9.47 -0.93
CA VAL A 79 -7.88 -8.25 -1.75
C VAL A 79 -9.29 -7.67 -1.69
N GLN A 80 -10.31 -8.51 -1.87
CA GLN A 80 -11.72 -8.10 -1.74
C GLN A 80 -11.99 -7.49 -0.36
N ALA A 81 -11.70 -8.22 0.71
CA ALA A 81 -11.93 -7.77 2.08
C ALA A 81 -11.22 -6.45 2.41
N PHE A 82 -9.95 -6.31 1.99
CA PHE A 82 -9.18 -5.08 2.15
C PHE A 82 -9.86 -3.89 1.45
N THR A 83 -10.26 -4.06 0.19
CA THR A 83 -10.89 -2.97 -0.57
C THR A 83 -12.28 -2.61 -0.04
N ASP A 84 -13.06 -3.59 0.42
CA ASP A 84 -14.38 -3.35 0.99
C ASP A 84 -14.26 -2.61 2.33
N ALA A 85 -13.30 -3.02 3.17
CA ALA A 85 -12.97 -2.33 4.40
C ALA A 85 -12.46 -0.90 4.15
N PHE A 86 -11.63 -0.69 3.13
CA PHE A 86 -11.18 0.66 2.75
C PHE A 86 -12.36 1.53 2.30
N LYS A 87 -13.21 1.02 1.40
CA LYS A 87 -14.40 1.72 0.88
C LYS A 87 -15.36 2.13 2.00
N ALA A 88 -15.56 1.26 2.99
CA ALA A 88 -16.43 1.53 4.13
C ALA A 88 -15.96 2.74 4.98
N ARG A 89 -14.67 3.10 4.91
CA ARG A 89 -14.13 4.28 5.61
C ARG A 89 -14.48 5.60 4.91
N GLN A 90 -14.96 5.56 3.68
CA GLN A 90 -15.32 6.75 2.89
C GLN A 90 -14.16 7.76 2.77
N LEU A 91 -12.92 7.27 2.79
CA LEU A 91 -11.73 8.08 2.57
C LEU A 91 -11.46 8.25 1.06
N PRO A 92 -10.92 9.40 0.61
CA PRO A 92 -10.37 9.51 -0.73
C PRO A 92 -9.14 8.60 -0.88
N LEU A 93 -8.75 8.31 -2.12
CA LEU A 93 -7.50 7.60 -2.43
C LEU A 93 -6.75 8.32 -3.54
N HIS A 94 -5.59 8.86 -3.21
CA HIS A 94 -4.83 9.69 -4.13
C HIS A 94 -3.63 8.96 -4.71
N ILE A 95 -3.04 8.02 -3.96
CA ILE A 95 -1.82 7.31 -4.35
C ILE A 95 -1.99 5.83 -4.02
N LEU A 96 -1.87 4.96 -5.02
CA LEU A 96 -1.83 3.50 -4.83
C LEU A 96 -0.49 2.95 -5.28
N VAL A 97 0.39 2.59 -4.34
CA VAL A 97 1.70 2.02 -4.69
C VAL A 97 1.62 0.49 -4.71
N ASN A 98 1.56 -0.06 -5.91
CA ASN A 98 1.67 -1.51 -6.19
C ASN A 98 3.13 -1.98 -6.07
N ASN A 99 3.70 -1.90 -4.86
CA ASN A 99 5.11 -2.23 -4.56
C ASN A 99 5.34 -3.68 -4.13
N ALA A 100 4.40 -4.32 -3.42
CA ALA A 100 4.62 -5.68 -2.94
C ALA A 100 4.99 -6.62 -4.09
N GLY A 101 5.94 -7.53 -3.87
CA GLY A 101 6.32 -8.49 -4.89
C GLY A 101 7.23 -9.57 -4.33
N ILE A 102 7.27 -10.71 -5.02
CA ILE A 102 8.20 -11.80 -4.77
C ILE A 102 8.99 -12.10 -6.04
N MET A 103 10.21 -12.63 -5.89
CA MET A 103 11.08 -12.96 -7.02
C MET A 103 11.79 -14.27 -6.74
N ALA A 104 11.76 -15.17 -7.73
CA ALA A 104 12.35 -16.51 -7.65
C ALA A 104 11.94 -17.32 -6.39
N PRO A 105 10.66 -17.31 -5.96
CA PRO A 105 10.22 -18.20 -4.90
C PRO A 105 10.26 -19.67 -5.38
N PRO A 106 10.38 -20.65 -4.47
CA PRO A 106 10.03 -22.03 -4.80
C PRO A 106 8.60 -22.10 -5.36
N PHE A 107 8.34 -23.02 -6.28
CA PHE A 107 7.01 -23.17 -6.86
C PHE A 107 5.97 -23.40 -5.76
N ALA A 108 4.93 -22.57 -5.78
CA ALA A 108 3.77 -22.68 -4.91
C ALA A 108 2.55 -22.13 -5.64
N LEU A 109 1.38 -22.60 -5.22
CA LEU A 109 0.11 -22.03 -5.65
C LEU A 109 -0.43 -21.09 -4.57
N SER A 110 -1.03 -19.98 -5.01
CA SER A 110 -1.92 -19.15 -4.19
C SER A 110 -3.17 -19.92 -3.77
N ALA A 111 -3.95 -19.37 -2.84
CA ALA A 111 -5.21 -20.00 -2.44
C ALA A 111 -6.23 -20.09 -3.58
N ASP A 112 -6.02 -19.32 -4.65
CA ASP A 112 -6.87 -19.26 -5.84
C ASP A 112 -6.34 -20.16 -6.98
N GLY A 113 -5.32 -20.99 -6.72
CA GLY A 113 -4.77 -21.94 -7.71
C GLY A 113 -3.83 -21.32 -8.75
N ILE A 114 -3.40 -20.06 -8.56
CA ILE A 114 -2.49 -19.33 -9.45
C ILE A 114 -1.06 -19.45 -8.92
N GLU A 115 -0.07 -19.64 -9.80
CA GLU A 115 1.36 -19.63 -9.44
C GLU A 115 1.71 -18.38 -8.61
N SER A 116 2.43 -18.58 -7.50
CA SER A 116 2.67 -17.58 -6.46
C SER A 116 3.20 -16.22 -6.93
N GLN A 117 4.16 -16.21 -7.86
CA GLN A 117 4.77 -14.99 -8.37
C GLN A 117 3.79 -14.25 -9.27
N PHE A 118 3.08 -14.96 -10.15
CA PHE A 118 2.05 -14.37 -11.00
C PHE A 118 0.83 -13.88 -10.19
N ALA A 119 0.43 -14.65 -9.17
CA ALA A 119 -0.63 -14.30 -8.24
C ALA A 119 -0.30 -12.99 -7.51
N THR A 120 0.88 -12.93 -6.87
CA THR A 120 1.30 -11.79 -6.06
C THR A 120 1.61 -10.57 -6.90
N ASN A 121 2.44 -10.70 -7.94
CA ASN A 121 3.02 -9.56 -8.64
C ASN A 121 2.12 -8.98 -9.75
N HIS A 122 1.05 -9.71 -10.13
CA HIS A 122 0.20 -9.30 -11.23
C HIS A 122 -1.28 -9.40 -10.90
N ILE A 123 -1.80 -10.61 -10.69
CA ILE A 123 -3.25 -10.83 -10.59
C ILE A 123 -3.85 -10.08 -9.39
N ALA A 124 -3.21 -10.16 -8.23
CA ALA A 124 -3.71 -9.48 -7.04
C ALA A 124 -3.57 -7.95 -7.11
N HIS A 125 -2.49 -7.40 -7.68
CA HIS A 125 -2.38 -5.94 -7.89
C HIS A 125 -3.38 -5.42 -8.92
N MET A 126 -3.62 -6.17 -9.99
CA MET A 126 -4.63 -5.80 -10.99
C MET A 126 -6.02 -5.79 -10.35
N ALA A 127 -6.37 -6.83 -9.60
CA ALA A 127 -7.64 -6.89 -8.87
C ALA A 127 -7.77 -5.77 -7.84
N LEU A 128 -6.72 -5.48 -7.08
CA LEU A 128 -6.68 -4.37 -6.12
C LEU A 128 -6.94 -3.03 -6.81
N THR A 129 -6.22 -2.77 -7.90
CA THR A 129 -6.31 -1.53 -8.68
C THR A 129 -7.70 -1.36 -9.29
N GLN A 130 -8.23 -2.38 -9.98
CA GLN A 130 -9.56 -2.33 -10.58
C GLN A 130 -10.66 -2.04 -9.54
N ARG A 131 -10.55 -2.64 -8.34
CA ARG A 131 -11.54 -2.45 -7.28
C ARG A 131 -11.46 -1.05 -6.64
N LEU A 132 -10.29 -0.43 -6.61
CA LEU A 132 -10.06 0.91 -6.07
C LEU A 132 -10.17 2.02 -7.13
N LEU A 133 -10.21 1.66 -8.42
CA LEU A 133 -10.22 2.60 -9.54
C LEU A 133 -11.33 3.67 -9.42
N PRO A 134 -12.59 3.34 -9.07
CA PRO A 134 -13.62 4.38 -8.93
C PRO A 134 -13.29 5.44 -7.87
N ILE A 135 -12.61 5.05 -6.77
CA ILE A 135 -12.22 5.99 -5.71
C ILE A 135 -11.03 6.83 -6.18
N LEU A 136 -10.06 6.21 -6.88
CA LEU A 136 -8.93 6.91 -7.48
C LEU A 136 -9.43 7.99 -8.45
N GLU A 137 -10.35 7.65 -9.35
CA GLU A 137 -10.94 8.59 -10.31
C GLU A 137 -11.69 9.73 -9.60
N ALA A 138 -12.51 9.42 -8.60
CA ALA A 138 -13.21 10.43 -7.81
C ALA A 138 -12.28 11.34 -6.98
N SER A 139 -11.06 10.87 -6.67
CA SER A 139 -10.07 11.60 -5.86
C SER A 139 -9.04 12.35 -6.72
N ALA A 140 -9.33 12.56 -8.01
CA ALA A 140 -8.39 13.21 -8.93
C ALA A 140 -7.89 14.58 -8.41
N PRO A 141 -6.61 14.93 -8.59
CA PRO A 141 -5.58 14.12 -9.25
C PRO A 141 -5.10 12.96 -8.36
N SER A 142 -5.07 11.76 -8.95
CA SER A 142 -4.64 10.51 -8.31
C SER A 142 -3.71 9.70 -9.22
N ARG A 143 -2.94 8.77 -8.64
CA ARG A 143 -1.97 7.93 -9.37
C ARG A 143 -1.91 6.52 -8.78
N VAL A 144 -1.60 5.56 -9.65
CA VAL A 144 -1.17 4.19 -9.32
C VAL A 144 0.31 4.09 -9.67
#